data_AF-A0A3P1X6Z8-F1
#
_entry.id   AF-A0A3P1X6Z8-F1
#
_cell.length_a   1.000
_cell.length_b   1.000
_cell.length_c   1.000
_cell.angle_alpha   90.00
_cell.angle_beta   90.00
_cell.angle_gamma   90.00
#
_symmetry.space_group_name_H-M   'P 1'
#
loop_
_entity.id
_entity.type
_entity.pdbx_description
1 polymer ?
#
loop_
_entity_poly.entity_id
_entity_poly.type
_entity_poly.pdbx_seq_one_letter_code
_entity_poly.pdbx_strand_id
1 'polypeptide(L)'
;LMGLACKNAILIVEFARELEIQGKGIMEAALEACRLRLRPIVMTSIAFIAGTIPLILGHGAGAEVRGVTGITVFSGMLGVTLFGLFLTPVFYVTLRKLVTRRKPVQEDLPA
;
A
#
# COMPACT_ATOMS: atom_id res chain seq x y z
N LEU A 1 9.23 -4.22 -8.05
CA LEU A 1 8.17 -3.28 -7.61
C LEU A 1 6.95 -3.98 -7.02
N MET A 2 6.41 -5.03 -7.67
CA MET A 2 5.26 -5.78 -7.14
C MET A 2 5.42 -6.22 -5.68
N GLY A 3 6.56 -6.79 -5.29
CA GLY A 3 6.80 -7.18 -3.89
C GLY A 3 6.75 -6.02 -2.88
N LEU A 4 7.27 -4.84 -3.24
CA LEU A 4 7.17 -3.62 -2.43
C LEU A 4 5.72 -3.15 -2.32
N ALA A 5 4.98 -3.21 -3.43
CA ALA A 5 3.55 -2.92 -3.46
C ALA A 5 2.78 -3.83 -2.49
N CYS A 6 2.97 -5.14 -2.61
CA CYS A 6 2.30 -6.14 -1.79
C CYS A 6 2.65 -5.99 -0.31
N LYS A 7 3.93 -5.79 0.02
CA LYS A 7 4.36 -5.52 1.41
C LYS A 7 3.67 -4.29 1.97
N ASN A 8 3.64 -3.19 1.21
CA ASN A 8 3.04 -1.96 1.69
C ASN A 8 1.52 -2.10 1.86
N ALA A 9 0.86 -2.82 0.95
CA ALA A 9 -0.58 -3.07 1.00
C ALA A 9 -0.97 -4.00 2.15
N ILE A 10 -0.30 -5.15 2.32
CA ILE A 10 -0.63 -6.11 3.39
C ILE A 10 -0.47 -5.48 4.76
N LEU A 11 0.57 -4.66 4.94
CA LEU A 11 0.84 -3.99 6.21
C LEU A 11 -0.21 -2.93 6.58
N ILE A 12 -0.92 -2.35 5.60
CA ILE A 12 -2.06 -1.45 5.85
C ILE A 12 -3.30 -2.28 6.19
N VAL A 13 -3.57 -3.32 5.39
CA VAL A 13 -4.75 -4.19 5.58
C VAL A 13 -4.72 -4.91 6.93
N GLU A 14 -3.55 -5.41 7.33
CA GLU A 14 -3.33 -6.08 8.61
C GLU A 14 -3.59 -5.13 9.78
N PHE A 15 -3.01 -3.92 9.76
CA PHE A 15 -3.25 -2.91 10.80
C PHE A 15 -4.70 -2.44 10.84
N ALA A 16 -5.34 -2.26 9.68
CA ALA A 16 -6.75 -1.88 9.63
C ALA A 16 -7.64 -2.99 10.22
N ARG A 17 -7.33 -4.26 9.92
CA ARG A 17 -8.05 -5.40 10.48
C ARG A 17 -7.86 -5.53 11.98
N GLU A 18 -6.63 -5.33 12.48
CA GLU A 18 -6.33 -5.34 13.90
C GLU A 18 -7.12 -4.24 14.65
N LEU A 19 -7.15 -3.03 14.12
CA LEU A 19 -7.93 -1.92 14.69
C LEU A 19 -9.45 -2.17 14.66
N GLU A 20 -9.96 -2.85 13.64
CA GLU A 20 -11.36 -3.28 13.61
C GLU A 20 -11.67 -4.37 14.66
N ILE A 21 -10.76 -5.32 14.88
CA ILE A 21 -10.91 -6.34 15.94
C ILE A 21 -10.93 -5.69 17.32
N GLN A 22 -10.19 -4.59 17.50
CA GLN A 22 -10.22 -3.75 18.71
C GLN A 22 -11.49 -2.89 18.83
N GLY A 23 -12.44 -3.01 17.90
CA GLY A 23 -13.75 -2.37 17.96
C GLY A 23 -13.86 -1.02 17.24
N LYS A 24 -12.82 -0.57 16.50
CA LYS A 24 -12.92 0.66 15.69
C LYS A 24 -13.80 0.46 14.46
N GLY A 25 -14.45 1.53 14.01
CA GLY A 25 -15.21 1.52 12.76
C GLY A 25 -14.32 1.26 11.55
N ILE A 26 -14.85 0.59 10.51
CA ILE A 26 -14.13 0.21 9.27
C ILE A 26 -13.37 1.39 8.65
N MET A 27 -14.00 2.58 8.61
CA MET A 27 -13.39 3.78 8.02
C MET A 27 -12.29 4.36 8.91
N GLU A 28 -12.49 4.39 10.22
CA GLU A 28 -11.52 4.92 11.19
C GLU A 28 -10.28 4.02 11.24
N ALA A 29 -10.49 2.72 11.30
CA ALA A 29 -9.42 1.71 11.29
C ALA A 29 -8.55 1.83 10.03
N ALA A 30 -9.17 1.99 8.85
CA ALA A 30 -8.44 2.17 7.60
C ALA A 30 -7.62 3.47 7.58
N LEU A 31 -8.20 4.58 8.06
CA LEU A 31 -7.53 5.89 8.08
C LEU A 31 -6.32 5.89 9.02
N GLU A 32 -6.47 5.26 10.18
CA GLU A 32 -5.43 5.20 11.20
C GLU A 32 -4.29 4.25 10.79
N ALA A 33 -4.62 3.09 10.20
CA ALA A 33 -3.63 2.21 9.60
C ALA A 33 -2.80 2.93 8.52
N CYS A 34 -3.46 3.71 7.65
CA CYS A 34 -2.76 4.54 6.66
C CYS A 34 -1.84 5.57 7.31
N ARG A 35 -2.26 6.27 8.36
CA ARG A 35 -1.42 7.27 9.06
C ARG A 35 -0.18 6.65 9.69
N LEU A 36 -0.31 5.48 10.31
CA LEU A 36 0.82 4.75 10.92
C LEU A 36 1.86 4.33 9.87
N ARG A 37 1.41 4.00 8.66
CA ARG A 37 2.28 3.52 7.58
C ARG A 37 2.76 4.59 6.62
N LEU A 38 2.13 5.77 6.59
CA LEU A 38 2.45 6.85 5.66
C LEU A 38 3.94 7.24 5.74
N ARG A 39 4.46 7.47 6.96
CA ARG A 39 5.87 7.81 7.17
C ARG A 39 6.82 6.71 6.66
N PRO A 40 6.68 5.44 7.08
CA PRO A 40 7.49 4.33 6.53
C PRO A 40 7.41 4.16 5.00
N ILE A 41 6.21 4.25 4.42
CA ILE A 41 6.00 4.06 2.97
C ILE A 41 6.69 5.18 2.20
N VAL A 42 6.52 6.44 2.64
CA VAL A 42 7.18 7.59 2.01
C VAL A 42 8.69 7.50 2.17
N MET A 43 9.20 7.14 3.34
CA MET A 43 10.63 6.98 3.59
C MET A 43 11.27 5.96 2.64
N THR A 44 10.68 4.77 2.53
CA THR A 44 11.19 3.72 1.64
C THR A 44 11.11 4.11 0.16
N SER A 45 10.02 4.77 -0.24
CA SER A 45 9.83 5.24 -1.62
C SER A 45 10.88 6.29 -2.01
N ILE A 46 11.12 7.27 -1.12
CA ILE A 46 12.14 8.31 -1.35
C ILE A 46 13.54 7.69 -1.41
N ALA A 47 13.87 6.76 -0.49
CA ALA A 47 15.15 6.08 -0.51
C ALA A 47 15.39 5.29 -1.82
N PHE A 48 14.36 4.59 -2.30
CA PHE A 48 14.44 3.85 -3.57
C PHE A 48 14.62 4.79 -4.76
N ILE A 49 13.83 5.87 -4.80
CA ILE A 49 13.92 6.90 -5.85
C ILE A 49 15.32 7.51 -5.87
N ALA A 50 15.84 7.94 -4.72
CA ALA A 50 17.18 8.51 -4.60
C ALA A 50 18.26 7.52 -5.07
N GLY A 51 18.13 6.23 -4.72
CA GLY A 51 19.03 5.18 -5.18
C GLY A 51 19.01 4.94 -6.70
N THR A 52 17.93 5.30 -7.39
CA THR A 52 17.83 5.18 -8.86
C THR A 52 18.41 6.36 -9.63
N ILE A 53 18.58 7.53 -9.00
CA ILE A 53 19.16 8.73 -9.61
C ILE A 53 20.52 8.43 -10.28
N PRO A 54 21.52 7.80 -9.63
CA PRO A 54 22.80 7.53 -10.26
C PRO A 54 22.71 6.51 -11.42
N LEU A 55 21.73 5.61 -11.40
CA LEU A 55 21.50 4.66 -12.51
C LEU A 55 21.01 5.37 -13.77
N ILE A 56 20.24 6.45 -13.59
CA ILE A 56 19.69 7.26 -14.70
C ILE A 56 20.77 8.18 -15.28
N LEU A 57 21.59 8.80 -14.43
CA LEU A 57 22.59 9.80 -14.84
C LEU A 57 23.98 9.21 -15.17
N GLY A 58 24.23 7.94 -14.84
CA GLY A 58 25.53 7.30 -15.00
C GLY A 58 25.89 7.00 -16.45
N HIS A 59 27.08 7.43 -16.88
CA HIS A 59 27.61 7.21 -18.23
C HIS A 59 28.66 6.08 -18.24
N GLY A 60 28.87 5.43 -19.39
CA GLY A 60 29.87 4.36 -19.57
C GLY A 60 29.27 3.05 -20.09
N ALA A 61 30.05 1.97 -20.08
CA ALA A 61 29.61 0.66 -20.57
C ALA A 61 28.32 0.19 -19.87
N GLY A 62 27.29 -0.19 -20.63
CA GLY A 62 25.98 -0.61 -20.10
C GLY A 62 25.08 0.53 -19.59
N ALA A 63 25.39 1.80 -19.90
CA ALA A 63 24.58 2.94 -19.48
C ALA A 63 23.14 2.89 -20.00
N GLU A 64 22.93 2.40 -21.23
CA GLU A 64 21.59 2.25 -21.80
C GLU A 64 20.70 1.33 -20.94
N VAL A 65 21.20 0.14 -20.60
CA VAL A 65 20.48 -0.85 -19.78
C VAL A 65 20.21 -0.32 -18.36
N ARG A 66 21.19 0.34 -17.75
CA ARG A 66 21.02 0.95 -16.43
C ARG A 66 20.02 2.10 -16.44
N GLY A 67 20.08 2.95 -17.47
CA GLY A 67 19.17 4.08 -17.64
C GLY A 67 17.71 3.62 -17.79
N VAL A 68 17.47 2.64 -18.67
CA VAL A 68 16.13 2.04 -18.87
C VAL A 68 15.63 1.42 -17.55
N THR A 69 16.47 0.69 -16.84
CA THR A 69 16.13 0.10 -15.54
C THR A 69 15.81 1.18 -14.51
N GLY A 70 16.63 2.23 -14.42
CA GLY A 70 16.46 3.35 -13.51
C GLY A 70 15.15 4.09 -13.74
N ILE A 71 14.82 4.44 -14.99
CA ILE A 71 13.58 5.13 -15.38
C ILE A 71 12.35 4.26 -15.08
N THR A 72 12.43 2.95 -15.38
CA THR A 72 11.34 2.00 -15.13
C THR A 72 11.05 1.91 -13.63
N VAL A 73 12.09 1.81 -12.81
CA VAL A 73 11.95 1.73 -11.36
C VAL A 73 11.47 3.06 -10.77
N PHE A 74 12.03 4.18 -11.22
CA PHE A 74 11.66 5.51 -10.74
C PHE A 74 10.18 5.81 -10.96
N SER A 75 9.71 5.65 -12.20
CA SER A 75 8.30 5.87 -12.57
C SER A 75 7.37 4.89 -11.86
N GLY A 76 7.78 3.62 -11.77
CA GLY A 76 6.99 2.60 -11.09
C GLY A 76 6.93 2.79 -9.56
N MET A 77 7.98 3.33 -8.92
CA MET A 77 7.95 3.66 -7.50
C MET A 77 7.01 4.85 -7.23
N LEU A 78 7.04 5.90 -8.06
CA LEU A 78 6.09 7.01 -7.97
C LEU A 78 4.64 6.52 -8.11
N GLY A 79 4.40 5.70 -9.13
CA GLY A 79 3.08 5.10 -9.36
C GLY A 79 2.62 4.26 -8.17
N VAL A 80 3.44 3.33 -7.69
CA VAL A 80 3.04 2.43 -6.59
C VAL A 80 2.80 3.17 -5.29
N THR A 81 3.56 4.24 -5.02
CA THR A 81 3.40 5.02 -3.79
C THR A 81 2.12 5.85 -3.83
N LEU A 82 1.85 6.54 -4.93
CA LEU A 82 0.63 7.35 -5.08
C LEU A 82 -0.62 6.47 -5.14
N PHE A 83 -0.66 5.51 -6.07
CA PHE A 83 -1.82 4.64 -6.25
C PHE A 83 -1.95 3.66 -5.09
N GLY A 84 -0.86 3.11 -4.56
CA GLY A 84 -0.92 2.18 -3.43
C GLY A 84 -1.45 2.82 -2.16
N LEU A 85 -1.03 4.04 -1.82
CA LEU A 85 -1.52 4.75 -0.63
C LEU A 85 -3.01 5.10 -0.74
N PHE A 86 -3.50 5.42 -1.93
CA PHE A 86 -4.90 5.79 -2.13
C PHE A 86 -5.82 4.58 -2.34
N LEU A 87 -5.43 3.64 -3.19
CA LEU A 87 -6.27 2.50 -3.55
C LEU A 87 -6.38 1.48 -2.43
N THR A 88 -5.32 1.25 -1.64
CA THR A 88 -5.35 0.24 -0.56
C THR A 88 -6.46 0.49 0.48
N PRO A 89 -6.60 1.69 1.10
CA PRO A 89 -7.69 1.95 2.04
C PRO A 89 -9.06 1.96 1.37
N VAL A 90 -9.16 2.46 0.14
CA VAL A 90 -10.42 2.48 -0.62
C VAL A 90 -10.90 1.05 -0.89
N PHE A 91 -10.03 0.17 -1.35
CA PHE A 91 -10.34 -1.24 -1.56
C PHE A 91 -10.68 -1.93 -0.23
N TYR A 92 -9.92 -1.67 0.83
CA TYR A 92 -10.21 -2.23 2.14
C TYR A 92 -11.63 -1.87 2.63
N VAL A 93 -11.97 -0.59 2.64
CA VAL A 93 -13.30 -0.11 3.09
C VAL A 93 -14.41 -0.64 2.19
N THR A 94 -14.21 -0.64 0.87
CA THR A 94 -15.21 -1.14 -0.09
C THR A 94 -15.45 -2.64 0.10
N LEU A 95 -14.39 -3.44 0.20
CA LEU A 95 -14.49 -4.88 0.41
C LEU A 95 -15.12 -5.20 1.77
N ARG A 96 -14.72 -4.53 2.86
CA ARG A 96 -15.34 -4.74 4.18
C ARG A 96 -16.81 -4.36 4.18
N LYS A 97 -17.20 -3.23 3.58
CA LYS A 97 -18.63 -2.85 3.44
C LYS A 97 -19.44 -3.87 2.64
N LEU A 98 -18.88 -4.41 1.56
CA LEU A 98 -19.55 -5.45 0.75
C LEU A 98 -19.71 -6.77 1.50
N VAL A 99 -18.67 -7.20 2.24
CA VAL A 99 -18.70 -8.43 3.03
C VAL A 99 -19.67 -8.31 4.21
N THR A 100 -19.65 -7.19 4.94
CA THR A 100 -20.57 -6.96 6.06
C THR A 100 -22.03 -6.88 5.58
N ARG A 101 -22.30 -6.28 4.41
CA ARG A 101 -23.65 -6.29 3.81
C ARG A 101 -24.13 -7.69 3.39
N ARG A 102 -23.22 -8.62 3.11
CA ARG A 102 -23.55 -9.99 2.72
C ARG A 102 -23.65 -10.96 3.89
N LYS A 103 -23.33 -10.55 5.12
CA LYS A 103 -23.56 -11.40 6.29
C LYS A 103 -25.08 -11.44 6.51
N PRO A 104 -25.77 -12.58 6.27
CA PRO A 104 -27.15 -12.70 6.68
C PRO A 104 -27.18 -12.57 8.19
N VAL A 105 -28.21 -11.92 8.71
CA VAL A 105 -28.55 -11.94 10.13
C VAL A 105 -28.61 -13.40 10.54
N GLN A 106 -27.58 -13.89 11.24
CA GLN A 106 -27.67 -15.13 11.97
C GLN A 106 -28.53 -14.78 13.19
N GLU A 107 -29.81 -15.10 13.08
CA GLU A 107 -30.76 -15.21 14.19
C GLU A 107 -30.16 -16.21 15.18
N ASP A 108 -29.45 -15.71 16.19
CA ASP A 108 -29.19 -16.48 17.41
C ASP A 108 -30.45 -16.36 18.27
N LEU A 109 -31.37 -17.30 18.06
CA LEU A 109 -32.55 -17.48 18.88
C LEU A 109 -32.08 -17.99 20.26
N PRO A 110 -32.52 -17.38 21.37
CA PRO A 110 -32.27 -17.93 22.70
C PRO A 110 -33.08 -19.22 22.88
N ALA A 111 -32.41 -20.31 23.26
CA ALA A 111 -33.00 -21.54 23.77
C ALA A 111 -32.71 -21.66 25.28
#